data_AF-A0A8J7HQA6-F1
#
_entry.id   AF-A0A8J7HQA6-F1
#
_cell.length_a   1.000
_cell.length_b   1.000
_cell.length_c   1.000
_cell.angle_alpha   90.00
_cell.angle_beta   90.00
_cell.angle_gamma   90.00
#
_symmetry.space_group_name_H-M   'P 1'
#
loop_
_entity.id
_entity.type
_entity.pdbx_description
1 polymer ?
#
loop_
_entity_poly.entity_id
_entity_poly.type
_entity_poly.pdbx_seq_one_letter_code
_entity_poly.pdbx_strand_id
1 'polypeptide(L)'
;MFKDCKTGGYNLESSQANPDRLLRLIFLIALAMTSSWLHGQRTKLQKLDSYICRTQEKNRTQKRHSNFWIGLYGEPARSWGFPP
;
A
#
# COMPACT_ATOMS: atom_id res chain seq x y z
N MET A 1 6.52 0.39 4.34
CA MET A 1 5.51 -0.42 5.08
C MET A 1 6.05 -1.80 5.49
N PHE A 2 7.23 -2.20 5.04
CA PHE A 2 8.09 -3.07 5.84
C PHE A 2 9.04 -2.17 6.60
N LYS A 3 8.72 -1.89 7.87
CA LYS A 3 9.64 -1.16 8.74
C LYS A 3 10.57 -2.18 9.38
N ASP A 4 11.18 -3.02 8.56
CA ASP A 4 12.03 -4.07 9.10
C ASP A 4 12.93 -4.79 8.12
N CYS A 5 14.22 -4.49 8.26
CA CYS A 5 15.27 -5.49 8.09
C CYS A 5 16.19 -5.57 9.32
N LYS A 6 16.05 -4.70 10.34
CA LYS A 6 16.94 -4.70 11.54
C LYS A 6 16.35 -4.13 12.85
N THR A 7 15.14 -3.55 12.91
CA THR A 7 14.78 -2.69 14.09
C THR A 7 13.29 -2.62 14.48
N GLY A 8 12.40 -3.29 13.76
CA GLY A 8 10.94 -3.24 13.91
C GLY A 8 10.30 -4.52 14.46
N GLY A 9 11.09 -5.52 14.85
CA GLY A 9 10.62 -6.74 15.52
C GLY A 9 10.58 -8.03 14.70
N TYR A 10 10.75 -7.99 13.37
CA TYR A 10 10.81 -9.20 12.55
C TYR A 10 12.26 -9.64 12.29
N ASN A 11 12.75 -10.59 13.07
CA ASN A 11 14.07 -11.21 12.86
C ASN A 11 14.05 -12.19 11.69
N LEU A 12 13.95 -11.66 10.46
CA LEU A 12 14.01 -12.45 9.24
C LEU A 12 15.38 -13.11 9.05
N GLU A 13 16.45 -12.51 9.59
CA GLU A 13 17.82 -13.05 9.53
C GLU A 13 18.01 -14.29 10.42
N SER A 14 17.28 -14.40 11.54
CA SER A 14 17.31 -15.60 12.41
C SER A 14 16.23 -16.63 12.06
N SER A 15 15.45 -16.38 11.01
CA SER A 15 14.44 -17.31 10.53
C SER A 15 15.15 -18.51 9.89
N GLN A 16 14.88 -19.72 10.37
CA GLN A 16 15.38 -20.96 9.73
C GLN A 16 14.66 -21.27 8.39
N ALA A 17 13.98 -20.29 7.79
CA ALA A 17 13.35 -20.45 6.51
C ALA A 17 14.39 -20.58 5.38
N ASN A 18 14.07 -21.37 4.36
CA ASN A 18 14.90 -21.47 3.17
C ASN A 18 15.06 -20.06 2.53
N PRO A 19 16.29 -19.56 2.36
CA PRO A 19 16.56 -18.20 1.91
C PRO A 19 16.00 -17.92 0.50
N ASP A 20 16.02 -18.89 -0.40
CA ASP A 20 15.48 -18.73 -1.77
C ASP A 20 13.96 -18.55 -1.75
N ARG A 21 13.28 -19.30 -0.88
CA ARG A 21 11.82 -19.20 -0.74
C ARG A 21 11.43 -17.87 -0.08
N LEU A 22 12.18 -17.44 0.92
CA LEU A 22 11.99 -16.15 1.58
C LEU A 22 12.17 -15.00 0.58
N LEU A 23 13.24 -15.03 -0.21
CA LEU A 23 13.54 -14.00 -1.20
C LEU A 23 12.45 -13.91 -2.28
N ARG A 24 11.98 -15.05 -2.80
CA ARG A 24 10.85 -15.09 -3.75
C ARG A 24 9.57 -14.48 -3.17
N LEU A 25 9.27 -14.76 -1.90
CA LEU A 25 8.11 -14.17 -1.22
C LEU A 25 8.26 -12.66 -1.02
N ILE A 26 9.44 -12.19 -0.61
CA ILE A 26 9.72 -10.76 -0.47
C ILE A 26 9.53 -10.04 -1.81
N PHE A 27 10.04 -10.62 -2.91
CA PHE A 27 9.84 -10.07 -4.24
C PHE A 27 8.37 -10.06 -4.66
N LEU A 28 7.63 -11.14 -4.41
CA LEU A 28 6.20 -11.21 -4.71
C LEU A 28 5.42 -10.14 -3.95
N ILE A 29 5.70 -9.98 -2.65
CA ILE A 29 5.11 -8.93 -1.81
C ILE A 29 5.50 -7.56 -2.37
N ALA A 30 6.77 -7.32 -2.71
CA ALA A 30 7.22 -6.04 -3.26
C ALA A 30 6.49 -5.67 -4.56
N LEU A 31 6.28 -6.65 -5.46
CA LEU A 31 5.54 -6.45 -6.71
C LEU A 31 4.07 -6.11 -6.44
N ALA A 32 3.40 -6.87 -5.56
CA ALA A 32 2.01 -6.61 -5.18
C ALA A 32 1.83 -5.24 -4.47
N MET A 33 2.81 -4.84 -3.65
CA MET A 33 2.81 -3.53 -3.00
C MET A 33 3.02 -2.39 -4.01
N THR A 34 3.84 -2.64 -5.05
CA THR A 34 4.11 -1.65 -6.09
C THR A 34 2.90 -1.46 -7.01
N SER A 35 2.19 -2.54 -7.37
CA SER A 35 0.97 -2.45 -8.20
C SER A 35 -0.14 -1.64 -7.51
N SER A 36 -0.40 -1.92 -6.24
CA SER A 36 -1.36 -1.17 -5.42
C SER A 36 -0.93 0.29 -5.20
N TRP A 37 0.36 0.56 -4.96
CA TRP A 37 0.86 1.94 -4.92
C TRP A 37 0.60 2.70 -6.21
N LEU A 38 0.88 2.10 -7.37
CA LEU A 38 0.62 2.69 -8.67
C LEU A 38 -0.88 2.95 -8.88
N HIS A 39 -1.74 2.05 -8.42
CA HIS A 39 -3.18 2.24 -8.45
C HIS A 39 -3.61 3.46 -7.64
N GLY A 40 -3.16 3.59 -6.39
CA GLY A 40 -3.52 4.74 -5.56
C GLY A 40 -2.97 6.07 -6.08
N GLN A 41 -1.80 6.06 -6.74
CA GLN A 41 -1.30 7.24 -7.46
C GLN A 41 -2.23 7.66 -8.60
N ARG A 42 -2.73 6.71 -9.40
CA ARG A 42 -3.71 7.00 -10.46
C ARG A 42 -5.02 7.55 -9.90
N THR A 43 -5.54 6.96 -8.84
CA THR A 43 -6.75 7.43 -8.14
C THR A 43 -6.60 8.87 -7.66
N LYS A 44 -5.40 9.21 -7.15
CA LYS A 44 -5.09 10.58 -6.74
C LYS A 44 -5.00 11.54 -7.92
N LEU A 45 -4.40 11.12 -9.03
CA LEU A 45 -4.35 11.93 -10.27
C LEU A 45 -5.75 12.21 -10.81
N GLN A 46 -6.68 11.27 -10.64
CA GLN A 46 -8.08 11.41 -11.02
C GLN A 46 -8.92 12.23 -10.02
N LYS A 47 -8.33 12.73 -8.93
CA LYS A 47 -9.03 13.46 -7.85
C LYS A 47 -10.20 12.69 -7.22
N LEU A 48 -10.18 11.37 -7.31
CA LEU A 48 -11.13 10.46 -6.66
C LEU A 48 -10.76 10.19 -5.19
N ASP A 49 -9.65 10.77 -4.73
CA ASP A 49 -9.16 10.61 -3.37
C ASP A 49 -10.13 11.16 -2.33
N SER A 50 -10.88 12.23 -2.61
CA SER A 50 -11.93 12.72 -1.70
C SER A 50 -13.16 11.82 -1.61
N TYR A 51 -13.42 11.00 -2.64
CA TYR A 51 -14.55 10.07 -2.65
C TYR A 51 -14.20 8.76 -1.92
N ILE A 52 -12.97 8.28 -2.12
CA ILE A 52 -12.51 7.00 -1.58
C ILE A 52 -11.93 7.18 -0.17
N CYS A 53 -11.29 8.32 0.11
CA CYS A 53 -10.63 8.58 1.39
C CYS A 53 -11.28 9.74 2.12
N ARG A 54 -11.28 9.66 3.46
CA ARG A 54 -11.67 10.81 4.29
C ARG A 54 -10.73 11.99 4.04
N THR A 55 -11.33 13.15 3.77
CA THR A 55 -10.63 14.44 3.66
C THR A 55 -9.79 14.69 4.92
N GLN A 56 -8.55 15.15 4.75
CA GLN A 56 -7.69 15.49 5.88
C GLN A 56 -8.30 16.64 6.71
N GLU A 57 -8.25 16.50 8.03
CA GLU A 57 -8.65 17.57 8.96
C GLU A 57 -7.70 18.76 8.85
N LYS A 58 -8.25 19.97 9.02
CA LYS A 58 -7.54 21.25 8.85
C LYS A 58 -6.20 21.38 9.61
N ASN A 59 -6.02 20.66 10.72
CA ASN A 59 -4.85 20.79 11.59
C ASN A 59 -3.85 19.63 11.47
N ARG A 60 -3.99 18.74 10.48
CA ARG A 60 -3.13 17.54 10.37
C ARG A 60 -2.05 17.72 9.31
N THR A 61 -0.79 17.75 9.73
CA THR A 61 0.39 17.84 8.85
C THR A 61 0.67 16.54 8.10
N GLN A 62 0.31 15.38 8.66
CA GLN A 62 0.57 14.07 8.06
C GLN A 62 -0.65 13.45 7.37
N LYS A 63 -0.43 12.86 6.20
CA LYS A 63 -1.45 12.11 5.45
C LYS A 63 -2.05 10.98 6.29
N ARG A 64 -3.38 10.84 6.27
CA ARG A 64 -4.10 9.76 6.96
C ARG A 64 -3.87 8.40 6.30
N HIS A 65 -3.85 8.39 4.97
CA HIS A 65 -3.72 7.17 4.18
C HIS A 65 -2.54 7.29 3.22
N SER A 66 -1.76 6.21 3.11
CA SER A 66 -0.69 6.10 2.10
C SER A 66 -1.31 5.77 0.74
N ASN A 67 -0.64 6.11 -0.37
CA ASN A 67 -1.18 5.79 -1.69
C ASN A 67 -1.37 4.27 -1.88
N PHE A 68 -0.58 3.44 -1.19
CA PHE A 68 -0.81 1.99 -1.12
C PHE A 68 -2.21 1.66 -0.57
N TRP A 69 -2.60 2.26 0.55
CA TRP A 69 -3.92 2.06 1.17
C TRP A 69 -5.04 2.53 0.24
N ILE A 70 -4.87 3.69 -0.39
CA ILE A 70 -5.82 4.24 -1.37
C ILE A 70 -5.98 3.29 -2.56
N GLY A 71 -4.88 2.68 -3.03
CA GLY A 71 -4.90 1.73 -4.12
C GLY A 71 -5.65 0.45 -3.79
N LEU A 72 -5.47 -0.09 -2.59
CA LEU A 72 -6.14 -1.31 -2.11
C LEU A 72 -7.63 -1.13 -1.88
N TYR A 73 -8.02 -0.01 -1.24
CA TYR A 73 -9.44 0.26 -0.93
C TYR A 73 -10.20 0.89 -2.10
N GLY A 74 -9.50 1.55 -3.03
CA GLY A 74 -10.10 2.18 -4.22
C GLY A 74 -10.39 1.21 -5.36
N GLU A 75 -9.80 0.01 -5.37
CA GLU A 75 -10.01 -1.00 -6.40
C GLU A 75 -11.48 -1.47 -6.54
N PRO A 76 -12.20 -1.84 -5.44
CA PRO A 76 -13.61 -2.24 -5.56
C PRO A 76 -14.49 -1.09 -6.09
N ALA A 77 -14.19 0.18 -5.81
CA ALA A 77 -15.00 1.29 -6.31
C ALA A 77 -15.11 1.33 -7.85
N ARG A 78 -14.12 0.81 -8.58
CA ARG A 78 -14.19 0.63 -10.04
C ARG A 78 -15.04 -0.56 -10.48
N SER A 79 -15.00 -1.68 -9.76
CA SER A 79 -15.77 -2.88 -10.13
C SER A 79 -17.28 -2.68 -9.96
N TRP A 80 -17.69 -1.76 -9.07
CA TRP A 80 -19.08 -1.36 -8.87
C TRP A 80 -19.60 -0.29 -9.85
N GLY A 81 -18.80 0.11 -10.85
CA GLY A 81 -19.26 1.00 -11.92
C GLY A 81 -19.37 2.48 -11.54
N PHE A 82 -18.69 2.94 -10.48
CA PHE A 82 -18.65 4.37 -10.18
C PHE A 82 -17.80 5.11 -11.23
N PRO A 83 -18.33 6.17 -11.87
CA PRO A 83 -17.59 6.93 -12.86
C PRO A 83 -16.45 7.73 -12.23
N PRO A 84 -15.41 8.06 -13.01
CA PRO A 84 -14.34 8.96 -12.58
C PRO A 84 -14.83 10.39 -12.32
#